data_AF-A0A7J6L794-F1
#
_entry.id   AF-A0A7J6L794-F1
#
_cell.length_a   1.000
_cell.length_b   1.000
_cell.length_c   1.000
_cell.angle_alpha   90.00
_cell.angle_beta   90.00
_cell.angle_gamma   90.00
#
_symmetry.space_group_name_H-M   'P 1'
#
loop_
_entity.id
_entity.type
_entity.pdbx_description
1 polymer ?
#
loop_
_entity_poly.entity_id
_entity_poly.type
_entity_poly.pdbx_seq_one_letter_code
_entity_poly.pdbx_strand_id
1 'polypeptide(L)'
;MKSKPTWRGNYRIQVFAYPGGHPGHADSQEGLAVYIHILGRRETEKAPKSLKLTVTVANRKKLGNSIEASLTELIDEEGWLYVSAHFAGREEMTGSVLCDIIDHQGVAIFATHRRHSAATNMNQPLSDSSMTDQSKTEHPPPAELEEGIRSGSDEKVLAGAGVLAADAPAKRYCCGKLSRKQFIWLWIIIVILMILIIVAVLLILFVGGRAMAQSGLNSSVVNLNELAIRDPVECGGNDASAALCLDSTMKISVKSDSMSSTILPSRNDIYINGKQLGYVYLPRMDVAGHATTQFTNDATLYVTDRAVFDGFGVDVMLKDTVSLNMKGKMDVKGLGITFKGLNFDKSVSISGFNNFTKVMGKSTTSIQFFPPDAELKKKYWTDVPGVIQAQFGYSGVEVPNPTVITIPHVGNVTGDLYYKNTPVGVSVAVNGTSLIAKSMSYVKNMVVIQIRNETLNIVNEMAGKLLSGQEVILLLHGTSTSNSIWTNAVKSMYMPTNATPPASS
;
A
#
# COMPACT_ATOMS: atom_id res chain seq x y z
N MET A 1 -46.10 -39.56 -1.86
CA MET A 1 -44.78 -39.41 -1.20
C MET A 1 -44.29 -37.99 -1.48
N LYS A 2 -44.26 -37.10 -0.48
CA LYS A 2 -43.66 -35.75 -0.64
C LYS A 2 -42.15 -35.89 -0.46
N SER A 3 -41.37 -35.56 -1.49
CA SER A 3 -39.91 -35.52 -1.41
C SER A 3 -39.50 -34.54 -0.32
N LYS A 4 -38.65 -35.00 0.62
CA LYS A 4 -38.05 -34.12 1.62
C LYS A 4 -36.92 -33.32 0.97
N PRO A 5 -36.74 -32.03 1.30
CA PRO A 5 -35.69 -31.21 0.72
C PRO A 5 -34.32 -31.74 1.15
N THR A 6 -33.48 -32.08 0.18
CA THR A 6 -32.06 -32.37 0.36
C THR A 6 -31.26 -31.12 0.01
N TRP A 7 -30.33 -30.72 0.87
CA TRP A 7 -29.40 -29.63 0.58
C TRP A 7 -28.38 -30.12 -0.44
N ARG A 8 -28.33 -29.50 -1.62
CA ARG A 8 -27.20 -29.56 -2.54
C ARG A 8 -26.68 -28.14 -2.70
N GLY A 9 -25.42 -27.91 -2.39
CA GLY A 9 -24.80 -26.59 -2.48
C GLY A 9 -23.30 -26.68 -2.34
N ASN A 10 -22.57 -25.78 -3.00
CA ASN A 10 -21.13 -25.65 -2.84
C ASN A 10 -20.86 -24.88 -1.55
N TYR A 11 -20.19 -25.51 -0.59
CA TYR A 11 -19.73 -24.85 0.63
C TYR A 11 -18.25 -24.51 0.48
N ARG A 12 -17.85 -23.35 1.02
CA ARG A 12 -16.45 -23.03 1.22
C ARG A 12 -16.16 -23.01 2.71
N ILE A 13 -15.30 -23.91 3.16
CA ILE A 13 -14.81 -23.93 4.54
C ILE A 13 -13.42 -23.30 4.52
N GLN A 14 -13.24 -22.25 5.31
CA GLN A 14 -11.94 -21.63 5.53
C GLN A 14 -11.58 -21.80 7.01
N VAL A 15 -10.38 -22.32 7.26
CA VAL A 15 -9.87 -22.52 8.62
C VAL A 15 -8.67 -21.62 8.80
N PHE A 16 -8.74 -20.72 9.78
CA PHE A 16 -7.65 -19.83 10.15
C PHE A 16 -7.12 -20.24 11.52
N ALA A 17 -5.80 -20.34 11.66
CA ALA A 17 -5.15 -20.62 12.93
C ALA A 17 -4.17 -19.50 13.23
N TYR A 18 -4.35 -18.83 14.38
CA TYR A 18 -3.48 -17.75 14.82
C TYR A 18 -2.66 -18.21 16.04
N PRO A 19 -1.33 -18.21 15.97
CA PRO A 19 -0.50 -18.35 17.16
C PRO A 19 -0.51 -17.03 17.94
N GLY A 20 -0.94 -17.04 19.21
CA GLY A 20 -0.83 -15.89 20.12
C GLY A 20 -2.15 -15.17 20.48
N GLY A 21 -3.30 -15.82 20.32
CA GLY A 21 -4.59 -15.27 20.77
C GLY A 21 -5.18 -14.15 19.89
N HIS A 22 -6.37 -13.68 20.25
CA HIS A 22 -7.14 -12.69 19.47
C HIS A 22 -6.58 -11.27 19.68
N PRO A 23 -6.38 -10.46 18.64
CA PRO A 23 -6.09 -9.03 18.79
C PRO A 23 -7.36 -8.33 19.30
N GLY A 24 -7.51 -8.18 20.62
CA GLY A 24 -8.70 -7.57 21.23
C GLY A 24 -9.07 -8.05 22.64
N HIS A 25 -8.52 -9.18 23.11
CA HIS A 25 -8.67 -9.62 24.50
C HIS A 25 -7.30 -9.67 25.17
N ALA A 26 -7.05 -8.73 26.08
CA ALA A 26 -5.75 -8.51 26.73
C ALA A 26 -5.23 -9.72 27.55
N ASP A 27 -6.09 -10.68 27.90
CA ASP A 27 -5.74 -11.79 28.79
C ASP A 27 -5.51 -13.15 28.11
N SER A 28 -5.47 -13.23 26.77
CA SER A 28 -5.22 -14.51 26.07
C SER A 28 -3.93 -14.52 25.24
N GLN A 29 -2.80 -14.24 25.90
CA GLN A 29 -1.48 -14.30 25.24
C GLN A 29 -0.93 -15.72 25.03
N GLU A 30 -1.55 -16.75 25.61
CA GLU A 30 -1.12 -18.14 25.46
C GLU A 30 -2.27 -19.04 24.97
N GLY A 31 -2.24 -19.39 23.68
CA GLY A 31 -3.19 -20.33 23.08
C GLY A 31 -3.25 -20.26 21.55
N LEU A 32 -3.63 -21.37 20.92
CA LEU A 32 -3.96 -21.44 19.50
C LEU A 32 -5.45 -21.13 19.33
N ALA A 33 -5.78 -20.04 18.64
CA ALA A 33 -7.16 -19.75 18.27
C ALA A 33 -7.42 -20.32 16.86
N VAL A 34 -8.39 -21.24 16.76
CA VAL A 34 -8.84 -21.80 15.48
C VAL A 34 -10.20 -21.20 15.13
N TYR A 35 -10.28 -20.55 13.97
CA TYR A 35 -11.50 -19.97 13.43
C TYR A 35 -11.94 -20.81 12.23
N ILE A 36 -13.19 -21.25 12.24
CA ILE A 36 -13.79 -22.00 11.14
C ILE A 36 -14.89 -21.12 10.56
N HIS A 37 -14.70 -20.69 9.32
CA HIS A 37 -15.70 -19.95 8.55
C HIS A 37 -16.36 -20.91 7.58
N ILE A 38 -17.68 -21.09 7.72
CA ILE A 38 -18.49 -21.86 6.78
C ILE A 38 -19.33 -20.88 5.99
N LEU A 39 -19.09 -20.79 4.69
CA LEU A 39 -19.87 -19.99 3.75
C LEU A 39 -20.75 -20.91 2.90
N GLY A 40 -22.07 -20.71 2.98
CA GLY A 40 -23.05 -21.44 2.17
C GLY A 40 -24.19 -20.53 1.71
N ARG A 41 -24.58 -20.67 0.44
CA ARG A 41 -25.70 -19.93 -0.16
C ARG A 41 -27.01 -20.69 0.03
N ARG A 42 -28.06 -20.01 0.47
CA ARG A 42 -29.38 -20.61 0.72
C ARG A 42 -30.17 -20.77 -0.58
N GLU A 43 -30.52 -22.00 -0.95
CA GLU A 43 -31.35 -22.27 -2.15
C GLU A 43 -32.83 -22.59 -1.84
N THR A 44 -33.24 -22.71 -0.56
CA THR A 44 -34.67 -22.97 -0.22
C THR A 44 -35.17 -22.24 1.04
N GLU A 45 -36.48 -21.97 1.08
CA GLU A 45 -37.16 -21.13 2.09
C GLU A 45 -37.19 -21.70 3.52
N LYS A 46 -37.06 -23.01 3.74
CA LYS A 46 -37.18 -23.59 5.10
C LYS A 46 -35.81 -23.86 5.73
N ALA A 47 -35.46 -23.06 6.73
CA ALA A 47 -34.24 -23.25 7.52
C ALA A 47 -34.29 -24.58 8.32
N PRO A 48 -33.17 -25.31 8.43
CA PRO A 48 -33.06 -26.41 9.39
C PRO A 48 -33.18 -25.85 10.82
N LYS A 49 -33.90 -26.56 11.69
CA LYS A 49 -34.11 -26.12 13.09
C LYS A 49 -32.85 -26.16 13.96
N SER A 50 -31.79 -26.84 13.51
CA SER A 50 -30.49 -26.91 14.19
C SER A 50 -29.42 -27.46 13.26
N LEU A 51 -28.24 -26.83 13.22
CA LEU A 51 -27.03 -27.40 12.61
C LEU A 51 -26.10 -27.87 13.73
N LYS A 52 -25.56 -29.09 13.65
CA LYS A 52 -24.62 -29.61 14.66
C LYS A 52 -23.23 -29.73 14.04
N LEU A 53 -22.32 -28.87 14.48
CA LEU A 53 -20.89 -28.95 14.15
C LEU A 53 -20.21 -29.84 15.19
N THR A 54 -19.54 -30.91 14.75
CA THR A 54 -18.71 -31.72 15.66
C THR A 54 -17.25 -31.52 15.27
N VAL A 55 -16.46 -30.96 16.20
CA VAL A 55 -15.01 -30.80 16.02
C VAL A 55 -14.31 -31.85 16.86
N THR A 56 -13.58 -32.75 16.19
CA THR A 56 -12.80 -33.79 16.84
C THR A 56 -11.32 -33.43 16.78
N VAL A 57 -10.71 -33.19 17.95
CA VAL A 57 -9.26 -32.94 18.06
C VAL A 57 -8.55 -34.27 18.28
N ALA A 58 -7.71 -34.66 17.32
CA ALA A 58 -6.99 -35.94 17.37
C ALA A 58 -5.73 -35.88 18.25
N ASN A 59 -5.90 -35.76 19.58
CA ASN A 59 -4.92 -36.20 20.61
C ASN A 59 -5.51 -36.12 22.03
N ARG A 60 -6.31 -37.10 22.45
CA ARG A 60 -7.07 -37.05 23.72
C ARG A 60 -6.23 -37.10 25.01
N LYS A 61 -4.93 -37.43 24.93
CA LYS A 61 -4.13 -37.76 26.13
C LYS A 61 -3.62 -36.56 26.94
N LYS A 62 -3.78 -35.32 26.47
CA LYS A 62 -3.30 -34.11 27.20
C LYS A 62 -4.32 -33.00 27.41
N LEU A 63 -5.46 -32.99 26.72
CA LEU A 63 -6.45 -31.92 26.90
C LEU A 63 -7.33 -32.17 28.13
N GLY A 64 -7.13 -31.36 29.16
CA GLY A 64 -8.06 -31.24 30.29
C GLY A 64 -9.47 -30.80 29.85
N ASN A 65 -10.46 -31.07 30.70
CA ASN A 65 -11.90 -31.12 30.42
C ASN A 65 -12.63 -29.79 30.08
N SER A 66 -11.99 -28.81 29.44
CA SER A 66 -12.67 -27.56 29.09
C SER A 66 -12.28 -27.08 27.70
N ILE A 67 -13.22 -27.24 26.77
CA ILE A 67 -13.26 -26.51 25.51
C ILE A 67 -14.57 -25.73 25.55
N GLU A 68 -14.49 -24.41 25.73
CA GLU A 68 -15.65 -23.54 25.51
C GLU A 68 -15.75 -23.24 24.02
N ALA A 69 -16.91 -23.53 23.44
CA ALA A 69 -17.25 -23.14 22.08
C ALA A 69 -18.42 -22.15 22.15
N SER A 70 -18.19 -20.92 21.68
CA SER A 70 -19.29 -20.00 21.39
C SER A 70 -19.63 -20.08 19.91
N LEU A 71 -20.93 -20.18 19.61
CA LEU A 71 -21.45 -20.18 18.26
C LEU A 71 -22.13 -18.83 18.02
N THR A 72 -21.70 -18.10 17.01
CA THR A 72 -22.42 -16.89 16.55
C THR A 72 -22.97 -17.16 15.17
N GLU A 73 -24.28 -16.98 15.02
CA GLU A 73 -25.00 -17.13 13.76
C GLU A 73 -25.40 -15.74 13.25
N LEU A 74 -24.99 -15.42 12.02
CA LEU A 74 -25.36 -14.19 11.33
C LEU A 74 -25.90 -14.58 9.96
N ILE A 75 -27.09 -14.08 9.61
CA ILE A 75 -27.67 -14.22 8.28
C ILE A 75 -27.64 -12.82 7.66
N ASP A 76 -26.98 -12.68 6.51
CA ASP A 76 -26.98 -11.40 5.78
C ASP A 76 -28.24 -11.22 4.90
N GLU A 77 -28.42 -10.02 4.37
CA GLU A 77 -29.56 -9.67 3.51
C GLU A 77 -29.61 -10.47 2.20
N GLU A 78 -28.49 -11.09 1.80
CA GLU A 78 -28.40 -11.96 0.62
C GLU A 78 -28.68 -13.45 0.94
N GLY A 79 -28.96 -13.77 2.21
CA GLY A 79 -29.30 -15.11 2.67
C GLY A 79 -28.10 -16.03 2.89
N TRP A 80 -26.89 -15.49 3.04
CA TRP A 80 -25.72 -16.26 3.46
C TRP A 80 -25.76 -16.52 4.95
N LEU A 81 -25.50 -17.77 5.32
CA LEU A 81 -25.36 -18.19 6.70
C LEU A 81 -23.90 -18.13 7.12
N TYR A 82 -23.58 -17.30 8.09
CA TYR A 82 -22.27 -17.23 8.73
C TYR A 82 -22.34 -17.92 10.09
N VAL A 83 -21.56 -18.98 10.22
CA VAL A 83 -21.35 -19.68 11.50
C VAL A 83 -19.89 -19.51 11.90
N SER A 84 -19.64 -18.79 13.00
CA SER A 84 -18.33 -18.74 13.64
C SER A 84 -18.34 -19.64 14.87
N ALA A 85 -17.33 -20.50 14.99
CA ALA A 85 -17.06 -21.27 16.19
C ALA A 85 -15.67 -20.90 16.71
N HIS A 86 -15.59 -20.49 17.98
CA HIS A 86 -14.34 -20.14 18.65
C HIS A 86 -13.91 -21.27 19.57
N PHE A 87 -12.66 -21.72 19.44
CA PHE A 87 -12.05 -22.70 20.34
C PHE A 87 -10.85 -22.06 21.03
N ALA A 88 -10.88 -22.01 22.36
CA ALA A 88 -9.75 -21.56 23.17
C ALA A 88 -9.22 -22.72 24.02
N GLY A 89 -7.91 -22.93 24.00
CA GLY A 89 -7.22 -23.92 24.83
C GLY A 89 -5.84 -23.41 25.25
N ARG A 90 -5.44 -23.69 26.50
CA ARG A 90 -4.18 -23.21 27.10
C ARG A 90 -2.94 -24.05 26.76
N GLU A 91 -3.07 -25.18 26.08
CA GLU A 91 -1.94 -26.07 25.76
C GLU A 91 -1.68 -26.19 24.25
N GLU A 92 -0.42 -26.43 23.87
CA GLU A 92 0.01 -26.64 22.48
C GLU A 92 -0.80 -27.77 21.80
N MET A 93 -1.69 -27.40 20.89
CA MET A 93 -2.40 -28.38 20.05
C MET A 93 -1.45 -28.95 19.00
N THR A 94 -0.94 -30.17 19.26
CA THR A 94 -0.24 -30.99 18.25
C THR A 94 -1.19 -32.08 17.76
N GLY A 95 -1.87 -31.82 16.63
CA GLY A 95 -2.79 -32.78 16.02
C GLY A 95 -3.50 -32.23 14.79
N SER A 96 -4.21 -33.11 14.07
CA SER A 96 -5.13 -32.73 13.00
C SER A 96 -6.51 -32.42 13.59
N VAL A 97 -7.13 -31.32 13.13
CA VAL A 97 -8.52 -30.98 13.44
C VAL A 97 -9.41 -31.62 12.38
N LEU A 98 -10.34 -32.48 12.81
CA LEU A 98 -11.37 -33.04 11.94
C LEU A 98 -12.70 -32.32 12.22
N CYS A 99 -13.34 -31.79 11.18
CA CYS A 99 -14.64 -31.15 11.29
C CYS A 99 -15.67 -31.99 10.53
N ASP A 100 -16.68 -32.48 11.23
CA ASP A 100 -17.80 -33.19 10.63
C ASP A 100 -19.05 -32.29 10.67
N ILE A 101 -19.63 -32.05 9.50
CA ILE A 101 -20.97 -31.46 9.37
C ILE A 101 -21.92 -32.63 9.16
N ILE A 102 -22.80 -32.84 10.14
CA ILE A 102 -23.78 -33.94 10.12
C ILE A 102 -25.16 -33.31 9.98
N ASP A 103 -25.85 -33.61 8.87
CA ASP A 103 -27.27 -33.29 8.76
C ASP A 103 -28.14 -34.32 9.52
N HIS A 104 -29.42 -34.04 9.68
CA HIS A 104 -30.37 -34.94 10.34
C HIS A 104 -30.56 -36.30 9.65
N GLN A 105 -29.90 -36.55 8.50
CA GLN A 105 -29.90 -37.82 7.76
C GLN A 105 -28.57 -38.59 7.88
N GLY A 106 -27.59 -38.07 8.62
CA GLY A 106 -26.34 -38.77 8.91
C GLY A 106 -25.31 -38.74 7.79
N VAL A 107 -25.42 -37.81 6.83
CA VAL A 107 -24.42 -37.65 5.76
C VAL A 107 -23.27 -36.78 6.25
N ALA A 108 -22.04 -37.32 6.24
CA ALA A 108 -20.83 -36.64 6.67
C ALA A 108 -20.02 -36.10 5.47
N ILE A 109 -19.54 -34.86 5.57
CA ILE A 109 -18.57 -34.26 4.63
C ILE A 109 -17.27 -34.05 5.39
N PHE A 110 -16.16 -34.62 4.89
CA PHE A 110 -14.86 -34.60 5.57
C PHE A 110 -13.92 -33.54 4.99
N ALA A 111 -13.29 -32.75 5.86
CA ALA A 111 -12.14 -31.91 5.51
C ALA A 111 -10.98 -32.17 6.48
N THR A 112 -9.77 -32.39 5.96
CA THR A 112 -8.54 -32.61 6.74
C THR A 112 -7.48 -31.58 6.39
N HIS A 113 -6.82 -31.01 7.41
CA HIS A 113 -5.64 -30.15 7.26
C HIS A 113 -4.45 -30.75 8.04
N ARG A 114 -3.29 -30.89 7.40
CA ARG A 114 -2.08 -31.52 7.95
C ARG A 114 -0.90 -30.56 7.87
N ARG A 115 -0.18 -30.34 8.98
CA ARG A 115 1.01 -29.49 9.04
C ARG A 115 2.28 -30.27 8.65
N HIS A 116 3.13 -29.72 7.78
CA HIS A 116 4.53 -30.14 7.62
C HIS A 116 5.43 -29.18 8.41
N SER A 117 6.30 -29.74 9.25
CA SER A 117 7.27 -29.00 10.06
C SER A 117 8.63 -29.00 9.36
N ALA A 118 9.16 -27.82 9.03
CA ALA A 118 10.57 -27.64 8.70
C ALA A 118 11.25 -26.98 9.90
N ALA A 119 12.18 -27.70 10.53
CA ALA A 119 12.98 -27.22 11.64
C ALA A 119 14.31 -26.66 11.12
N THR A 120 14.63 -25.44 11.55
CA THR A 120 15.88 -24.71 11.35
C THR A 120 17.01 -25.36 12.15
N ASN A 121 18.17 -25.57 11.54
CA ASN A 121 19.43 -25.83 12.23
C ASN A 121 20.57 -25.24 11.38
N MET A 122 21.29 -24.24 11.88
CA MET A 122 22.62 -23.88 11.38
C MET A 122 23.39 -23.05 12.41
N ASN A 123 24.35 -23.71 13.06
CA ASN A 123 25.57 -23.13 13.64
C ASN A 123 26.74 -23.90 13.00
N GLN A 124 27.53 -23.22 12.14
CA GLN A 124 28.98 -23.33 11.75
C GLN A 124 29.73 -24.70 11.66
N PRO A 125 30.94 -24.81 11.05
CA PRO A 125 31.66 -23.99 10.04
C PRO A 125 32.29 -24.79 8.85
N LEU A 126 32.90 -24.04 7.92
CA LEU A 126 33.85 -24.34 6.82
C LEU A 126 34.52 -25.74 6.71
N SER A 127 34.55 -26.29 5.48
CA SER A 127 35.71 -27.02 4.91
C SER A 127 35.66 -27.10 3.37
N ASP A 128 36.84 -26.98 2.76
CA ASP A 128 37.17 -27.09 1.33
C ASP A 128 36.77 -28.42 0.67
N SER A 129 36.47 -28.41 -0.65
CA SER A 129 37.02 -29.36 -1.65
C SER A 129 36.46 -29.17 -3.08
N SER A 130 37.37 -28.82 -4.00
CA SER A 130 37.62 -29.34 -5.37
C SER A 130 36.51 -29.80 -6.34
N MET A 131 36.58 -29.22 -7.56
CA MET A 131 36.54 -29.81 -8.93
C MET A 131 35.75 -31.10 -9.21
N THR A 132 34.89 -31.10 -10.26
CA THR A 132 35.20 -31.65 -11.62
C THR A 132 34.07 -31.46 -12.64
N ASP A 133 34.48 -31.47 -13.92
CA ASP A 133 33.79 -31.43 -15.22
C ASP A 133 32.49 -32.22 -15.42
N GLN A 134 31.65 -31.77 -16.39
CA GLN A 134 31.22 -32.60 -17.53
C GLN A 134 30.46 -31.83 -18.66
N SER A 135 31.00 -31.95 -19.89
CA SER A 135 30.36 -32.23 -21.20
C SER A 135 29.17 -31.33 -21.67
N LYS A 136 29.26 -30.49 -22.72
CA LYS A 136 29.39 -30.73 -24.18
C LYS A 136 28.22 -31.53 -24.82
N THR A 137 27.42 -30.85 -25.65
CA THR A 137 26.77 -31.38 -26.87
C THR A 137 26.32 -30.24 -27.81
N GLU A 138 26.70 -30.36 -29.09
CA GLU A 138 26.37 -29.51 -30.25
C GLU A 138 25.30 -30.15 -31.14
N HIS A 139 24.79 -29.34 -32.09
CA HIS A 139 24.06 -29.63 -33.36
C HIS A 139 22.50 -29.63 -33.36
N PRO A 140 21.85 -29.40 -34.53
CA PRO A 140 22.00 -28.34 -35.55
C PRO A 140 20.60 -27.74 -35.97
N PRO A 141 20.49 -26.80 -36.94
CA PRO A 141 19.21 -26.13 -37.27
C PRO A 141 18.48 -26.77 -38.46
N PRO A 142 17.15 -26.59 -38.60
CA PRO A 142 16.41 -26.96 -39.80
C PRO A 142 16.18 -25.78 -40.76
N ALA A 143 15.98 -26.14 -42.02
CA ALA A 143 15.83 -25.30 -43.19
C ALA A 143 14.36 -24.99 -43.55
N GLU A 144 14.23 -23.95 -44.38
CA GLU A 144 13.23 -23.68 -45.44
C GLU A 144 11.73 -23.54 -45.09
N LEU A 145 11.15 -22.37 -45.43
CA LEU A 145 10.23 -22.25 -46.59
C LEU A 145 9.98 -20.77 -47.02
N GLU A 146 10.11 -20.56 -48.33
CA GLU A 146 9.39 -19.67 -49.27
C GLU A 146 9.13 -18.17 -48.98
N GLU A 147 9.56 -17.32 -49.92
CA GLU A 147 8.66 -16.65 -50.88
C GLU A 147 9.46 -15.97 -52.02
N GLY A 148 8.89 -15.96 -53.23
CA GLY A 148 9.59 -15.59 -54.46
C GLY A 148 9.12 -14.32 -55.19
N ILE A 149 9.73 -14.16 -56.37
CA ILE A 149 9.21 -13.55 -57.61
C ILE A 149 9.35 -12.01 -57.79
N ARG A 150 10.35 -11.61 -58.61
CA ARG A 150 10.32 -10.74 -59.84
C ARG A 150 11.75 -10.26 -60.13
N SER A 151 12.50 -10.75 -61.12
CA SER A 151 12.37 -10.75 -62.59
C SER A 151 12.39 -9.36 -63.24
N GLY A 152 13.43 -9.11 -64.05
CA GLY A 152 13.47 -8.05 -65.05
C GLY A 152 14.89 -7.56 -65.41
N SER A 153 15.62 -8.29 -66.25
CA SER A 153 16.69 -7.70 -67.07
C SER A 153 16.90 -8.52 -68.34
N ASP A 154 16.35 -8.02 -69.44
CA ASP A 154 16.64 -8.52 -70.78
C ASP A 154 17.87 -7.84 -71.36
N GLU A 155 18.65 -8.70 -71.96
CA GLU A 155 19.78 -8.52 -72.85
C GLU A 155 19.38 -7.83 -74.17
N LYS A 156 20.24 -6.95 -74.69
CA LYS A 156 20.36 -6.76 -76.15
C LYS A 156 21.75 -6.31 -76.58
N VAL A 157 22.37 -7.23 -77.30
CA VAL A 157 23.55 -7.10 -78.17
C VAL A 157 23.27 -6.12 -79.32
N LEU A 158 24.24 -5.28 -79.69
CA LEU A 158 24.56 -4.98 -81.10
C LEU A 158 25.92 -4.29 -81.29
N ALA A 159 26.61 -4.79 -82.30
CA ALA A 159 27.92 -4.40 -82.80
C ALA A 159 27.93 -3.03 -83.52
N GLY A 160 29.11 -2.45 -83.70
CA GLY A 160 29.29 -1.38 -84.69
C GLY A 160 30.57 -0.58 -84.56
N ALA A 161 31.45 -0.77 -85.54
CA ALA A 161 32.75 -0.15 -85.78
C ALA A 161 32.86 1.39 -85.61
N GLY A 162 34.03 1.81 -85.12
CA GLY A 162 34.88 2.83 -85.75
C GLY A 162 34.54 4.30 -85.51
N VAL A 163 35.55 5.07 -85.07
CA VAL A 163 35.99 6.38 -85.58
C VAL A 163 36.57 7.25 -84.45
N LEU A 164 37.89 7.40 -84.50
CA LEU A 164 38.72 8.59 -84.27
C LEU A 164 38.51 9.45 -83.00
N ALA A 165 39.53 9.37 -82.15
CA ALA A 165 40.31 10.50 -81.59
C ALA A 165 39.56 11.75 -81.09
N ALA A 166 39.53 11.90 -79.76
CA ALA A 166 39.64 13.20 -79.10
C ALA A 166 40.33 13.03 -77.74
N ASP A 167 41.55 13.58 -77.64
CA ASP A 167 42.34 13.68 -76.43
C ASP A 167 41.55 14.35 -75.29
N ALA A 168 41.28 13.59 -74.22
CA ALA A 168 40.95 14.16 -72.92
C ALA A 168 42.23 14.12 -72.05
N PRO A 169 42.77 15.27 -71.60
CA PRO A 169 44.00 15.28 -70.82
C PRO A 169 43.77 14.59 -69.47
N ALA A 170 44.55 13.54 -69.20
CA ALA A 170 44.65 12.92 -67.90
C ALA A 170 44.97 13.99 -66.83
N LYS A 171 44.05 14.19 -65.89
CA LYS A 171 44.28 15.03 -64.70
C LYS A 171 45.47 14.47 -63.95
N ARG A 172 46.61 15.13 -64.08
CA ARG A 172 47.83 14.90 -63.31
C ARG A 172 47.48 15.03 -61.82
N TYR A 173 47.53 13.93 -61.09
CA TYR A 173 47.57 13.98 -59.63
C TYR A 173 48.76 14.85 -59.23
N CYS A 174 48.48 16.01 -58.63
CA CYS A 174 49.45 16.96 -58.09
C CYS A 174 50.16 16.42 -56.83
N CYS A 175 50.58 15.15 -56.84
CA CYS A 175 51.40 14.58 -55.79
C CYS A 175 52.86 14.87 -56.09
N GLY A 176 53.25 16.13 -55.88
CA GLY A 176 54.65 16.52 -55.76
C GLY A 176 55.33 15.65 -54.69
N LYS A 177 56.58 15.27 -54.96
CA LYS A 177 57.44 14.50 -54.06
C LYS A 177 57.62 15.26 -52.72
N LEU A 178 56.73 15.04 -51.76
CA LEU A 178 56.91 15.49 -50.39
C LEU A 178 58.18 14.83 -49.83
N SER A 179 59.11 15.63 -49.34
CA SER A 179 60.35 15.11 -48.76
C SER A 179 60.02 14.31 -47.49
N ARG A 180 60.82 13.28 -47.15
CA ARG A 180 60.63 12.45 -45.94
C ARG A 180 60.43 13.28 -44.65
N LYS A 181 61.03 14.48 -44.57
CA LYS A 181 60.89 15.40 -43.44
C LYS A 181 59.49 16.03 -43.36
N GLN A 182 58.88 16.38 -44.49
CA GLN A 182 57.53 16.95 -44.54
C GLN A 182 56.45 15.92 -44.19
N PHE A 183 56.68 14.65 -44.55
CA PHE A 183 55.79 13.55 -44.16
C PHE A 183 55.79 13.34 -42.64
N ILE A 184 56.96 13.39 -41.98
CA ILE A 184 57.07 13.28 -40.52
C ILE A 184 56.35 14.42 -39.80
N TRP A 185 56.51 15.67 -40.27
CA TRP A 185 55.81 16.83 -39.68
C TRP A 185 54.29 16.74 -39.81
N LEU A 186 53.78 16.20 -40.93
CA LEU A 186 52.35 16.00 -41.13
C LEU A 186 51.77 14.99 -40.13
N TRP A 187 52.47 13.88 -39.87
CA TRP A 187 52.05 12.91 -38.85
C TRP A 187 52.06 13.50 -37.43
N ILE A 188 53.05 14.33 -37.09
CA ILE A 188 53.08 15.04 -35.80
C ILE A 188 51.84 15.93 -35.65
N ILE A 189 51.47 16.69 -36.69
CA ILE A 189 50.28 17.55 -36.67
C ILE A 189 49.00 16.71 -36.50
N ILE A 190 48.87 15.59 -37.22
CA ILE A 190 47.71 14.69 -37.10
C ILE A 190 47.60 14.12 -35.68
N VAL A 191 48.71 13.67 -35.08
CA VAL A 191 48.72 13.13 -33.72
C VAL A 191 48.33 14.20 -32.70
N ILE A 192 48.86 15.43 -32.82
CA ILE A 192 48.49 16.55 -31.94
C ILE A 192 46.99 16.88 -32.10
N LEU A 193 46.47 16.92 -33.32
CA LEU A 193 45.05 17.16 -33.59
C LEU A 193 44.17 16.06 -32.97
N MET A 194 44.58 14.80 -33.10
CA MET A 194 43.88 13.65 -32.53
C MET A 194 43.86 13.69 -31.00
N ILE A 195 44.97 14.06 -30.36
CA ILE A 195 45.03 14.31 -28.91
C ILE A 195 44.08 15.45 -28.52
N LEU A 196 44.08 16.56 -29.27
CA LEU A 196 43.16 17.68 -29.03
C LEU A 196 41.69 17.26 -29.12
N ILE A 197 41.33 16.45 -30.11
CA ILE A 197 39.98 15.90 -30.27
C ILE A 197 39.62 15.00 -29.09
N ILE A 198 40.52 14.10 -28.68
CA ILE A 198 40.28 13.22 -27.53
C ILE A 198 40.08 14.05 -26.26
N VAL A 199 40.94 15.03 -26.01
CA VAL A 199 40.80 15.93 -24.85
C VAL A 199 39.49 16.70 -24.90
N ALA A 200 39.11 17.24 -26.07
CA ALA A 200 37.83 17.93 -26.25
C ALA A 200 36.63 16.99 -25.98
N VAL A 201 36.65 15.76 -26.49
CA VAL A 201 35.60 14.76 -26.25
C VAL A 201 35.53 14.40 -24.77
N LEU A 202 36.67 14.20 -24.09
CA LEU A 202 36.70 13.92 -22.65
C LEU A 202 36.13 15.10 -21.84
N LEU A 203 36.49 16.34 -22.18
CA LEU A 203 35.93 17.53 -21.52
C LEU A 203 34.41 17.61 -21.71
N ILE A 204 33.91 17.37 -22.92
CA ILE A 204 32.46 17.35 -23.20
C ILE A 204 31.77 16.25 -22.39
N LEU A 205 32.32 15.04 -22.34
CA LEU A 205 31.71 13.92 -21.63
C LEU A 205 31.72 14.11 -20.11
N PHE A 206 32.81 14.59 -19.52
CA PHE A 206 32.93 14.73 -18.06
C PHE A 206 32.28 16.02 -17.53
N VAL A 207 32.55 17.17 -18.16
CA VAL A 207 32.01 18.47 -17.71
C VAL A 207 30.61 18.68 -18.28
N GLY A 208 30.45 18.49 -19.59
CA GLY A 208 29.15 18.61 -20.26
C GLY A 208 28.17 17.54 -19.81
N GLY A 209 28.61 16.28 -19.67
CA GLY A 209 27.76 15.19 -19.19
C GLY A 209 27.21 15.41 -17.79
N ARG A 210 28.02 15.94 -16.85
CA ARG A 210 27.53 16.29 -15.50
C ARG A 210 26.47 17.38 -15.54
N ALA A 211 26.69 18.42 -16.35
CA ALA A 211 25.72 19.51 -16.51
C ALA A 211 24.40 19.00 -17.15
N MET A 212 24.48 18.14 -18.16
CA MET A 212 23.31 17.51 -18.78
C MET A 212 22.56 16.61 -17.79
N ALA A 213 23.26 15.78 -17.02
CA ALA A 213 22.66 14.92 -16.01
C ALA A 213 21.95 15.74 -14.91
N GLN A 214 22.58 16.82 -14.45
CA GLN A 214 21.96 17.75 -13.50
C GLN A 214 20.73 18.44 -14.10
N SER A 215 20.81 18.86 -15.37
CA SER A 215 19.66 19.46 -16.07
C SER A 215 18.51 18.48 -16.22
N GLY A 216 18.79 17.21 -16.54
CA GLY A 216 17.78 16.15 -16.64
C GLY A 216 17.12 15.84 -15.30
N LEU A 217 17.90 15.79 -14.22
CA LEU A 217 17.36 15.71 -12.87
C LEU A 217 16.52 16.94 -12.54
N ASN A 218 16.94 18.16 -12.90
CA ASN A 218 16.20 19.38 -12.59
C ASN A 218 14.89 19.48 -13.39
N SER A 219 14.86 19.00 -14.64
CA SER A 219 13.66 19.01 -15.49
C SER A 219 12.69 17.87 -15.19
N SER A 220 13.11 16.81 -14.48
CA SER A 220 12.22 15.68 -14.19
C SER A 220 11.04 16.08 -13.30
N VAL A 221 9.87 15.52 -13.57
CA VAL A 221 8.69 15.69 -12.72
C VAL A 221 8.54 14.45 -11.85
N VAL A 222 8.52 14.63 -10.53
CA VAL A 222 8.34 13.56 -9.54
C VAL A 222 6.95 13.72 -8.95
N ASN A 223 6.10 12.70 -9.13
CA ASN A 223 4.78 12.64 -8.55
C ASN A 223 4.71 11.51 -7.53
N LEU A 224 4.16 11.79 -6.35
CA LEU A 224 3.86 10.77 -5.35
C LEU A 224 2.45 10.24 -5.61
N ASN A 225 2.35 9.00 -6.06
CA ASN A 225 1.07 8.38 -6.41
C ASN A 225 0.36 7.81 -5.18
N GLU A 226 1.15 7.25 -4.26
CA GLU A 226 0.71 6.59 -3.02
C GLU A 226 1.83 6.70 -1.97
N LEU A 227 1.45 6.90 -0.72
CA LEU A 227 2.33 6.90 0.45
C LEU A 227 1.62 6.18 1.59
N ALA A 228 2.00 4.95 1.89
CA ALA A 228 1.54 4.28 3.10
C ALA A 228 2.52 4.55 4.23
N ILE A 229 2.04 5.08 5.36
CA ILE A 229 2.84 5.26 6.59
C ILE A 229 2.27 4.30 7.63
N ARG A 230 3.04 3.29 8.01
CA ARG A 230 2.63 2.21 8.91
C ARG A 230 3.12 2.44 10.33
N ASP A 231 3.12 1.37 11.12
CA ASP A 231 3.48 1.37 12.53
C ASP A 231 4.96 1.72 12.77
N PRO A 232 5.29 2.16 14.01
CA PRO A 232 6.68 2.35 14.39
C PRO A 232 7.50 1.08 14.19
N VAL A 233 8.72 1.25 13.70
CA VAL A 233 9.74 0.20 13.64
C VAL A 233 10.95 0.63 14.46
N GLU A 234 11.78 -0.33 14.85
CA GLU A 234 13.05 -0.03 15.49
C GLU A 234 13.94 0.79 14.54
N CYS A 235 14.37 1.97 15.01
CA CYS A 235 15.41 2.73 14.33
C CYS A 235 16.72 1.94 14.44
N GLY A 236 17.17 1.33 13.35
CA GLY A 236 18.41 0.55 13.34
C GLY A 236 19.58 1.32 13.94
N GLY A 237 20.57 0.60 14.50
CA GLY A 237 21.63 1.18 15.35
C GLY A 237 22.57 2.22 14.70
N ASN A 238 22.45 2.49 13.40
CA ASN A 238 23.27 3.47 12.69
C ASN A 238 22.64 4.88 12.61
N ASP A 239 21.37 5.02 13.00
CA ASP A 239 20.57 6.24 12.79
C ASP A 239 20.16 6.90 14.12
N ALA A 240 21.14 7.13 15.00
CA ALA A 240 20.95 7.68 16.36
C ALA A 240 20.28 9.08 16.42
N SER A 241 20.10 9.75 15.27
CA SER A 241 19.44 11.05 15.16
C SER A 241 17.94 10.99 14.85
N ALA A 242 17.38 9.80 14.61
CA ALA A 242 15.95 9.65 14.34
C ALA A 242 15.16 9.66 15.66
N ALA A 243 14.17 10.55 15.75
CA ALA A 243 13.21 10.58 16.86
C ALA A 243 12.15 9.49 16.74
N LEU A 244 11.87 9.03 15.52
CA LEU A 244 10.90 7.98 15.22
C LEU A 244 11.20 7.35 13.86
N CYS A 245 11.01 6.04 13.75
CA CYS A 245 11.13 5.32 12.49
C CYS A 245 9.79 4.67 12.14
N LEU A 246 9.33 4.90 10.92
CA LEU A 246 8.04 4.43 10.44
C LEU A 246 8.27 3.55 9.23
N ASP A 247 7.67 2.36 9.20
CA ASP A 247 7.63 1.58 7.96
C ASP A 247 6.78 2.34 6.93
N SER A 248 7.28 2.44 5.69
CA SER A 248 6.60 3.21 4.66
C SER A 248 6.72 2.57 3.28
N THR A 249 5.62 2.62 2.53
CA THR A 249 5.60 2.24 1.11
C THR A 249 5.28 3.47 0.29
N MET A 250 6.17 3.84 -0.63
CA MET A 250 6.00 4.98 -1.53
C MET A 250 5.88 4.49 -2.96
N LYS A 251 4.80 4.87 -3.67
CA LYS A 251 4.72 4.71 -5.11
C LYS A 251 4.98 6.04 -5.80
N ILE A 252 6.03 6.10 -6.59
CA ILE A 252 6.53 7.33 -7.22
C ILE A 252 6.46 7.18 -8.73
N SER A 253 5.91 8.18 -9.43
CA SER A 253 6.02 8.33 -10.88
C SER A 253 7.06 9.38 -11.19
N VAL A 254 8.07 9.02 -11.98
CA VAL A 254 9.07 9.97 -12.50
C VAL A 254 8.88 10.11 -13.99
N LYS A 255 8.61 11.34 -14.45
CA LYS A 255 8.67 11.69 -15.86
C LYS A 255 9.99 12.38 -16.13
N SER A 256 10.80 11.80 -17.03
CA SER A 256 12.06 12.38 -17.47
C SER A 256 11.96 12.75 -18.94
N ASP A 257 12.24 14.01 -19.26
CA ASP A 257 12.39 14.47 -20.65
C ASP A 257 13.82 14.27 -21.17
N SER A 258 14.68 13.62 -20.39
CA SER A 258 16.07 13.31 -20.74
C SER A 258 16.23 11.86 -21.19
N MET A 259 17.47 11.44 -21.42
CA MET A 259 17.82 10.06 -21.75
C MET A 259 17.54 9.10 -20.59
N SER A 260 17.38 7.81 -20.91
CA SER A 260 17.26 6.76 -19.90
C SER A 260 18.47 6.74 -18.97
N SER A 261 18.22 6.63 -17.67
CA SER A 261 19.26 6.66 -16.66
C SER A 261 18.91 5.80 -15.46
N THR A 262 19.94 5.30 -14.78
CA THR A 262 19.79 4.59 -13.51
C THR A 262 20.17 5.52 -12.37
N ILE A 263 19.22 5.85 -11.50
CA ILE A 263 19.49 6.50 -10.22
C ILE A 263 19.99 5.43 -9.26
N LEU A 264 21.17 5.64 -8.67
CA LEU A 264 21.74 4.73 -7.67
C LEU A 264 21.13 4.99 -6.28
N PRO A 265 21.20 4.00 -5.36
CA PRO A 265 20.66 4.17 -4.02
C PRO A 265 21.23 5.41 -3.33
N SER A 266 20.36 6.21 -2.72
CA SER A 266 20.74 7.49 -2.13
C SER A 266 19.83 7.89 -0.97
N ARG A 267 20.39 8.62 -0.01
CA ARG A 267 19.63 9.24 1.08
C ARG A 267 19.01 10.55 0.59
N ASN A 268 17.73 10.76 0.92
CA ASN A 268 16.99 11.96 0.59
C ASN A 268 16.31 12.50 1.84
N ASP A 269 16.64 13.72 2.21
CA ASP A 269 16.05 14.46 3.32
C ASP A 269 14.74 15.11 2.88
N ILE A 270 13.72 15.03 3.72
CA ILE A 270 12.37 15.54 3.47
C ILE A 270 12.17 16.77 4.33
N TYR A 271 11.76 17.87 3.69
CA TYR A 271 11.50 19.15 4.32
C TYR A 271 10.04 19.57 4.12
N ILE A 272 9.47 20.21 5.12
CA ILE A 272 8.17 20.87 5.06
C ILE A 272 8.31 22.28 5.62
N ASN A 273 7.82 23.28 4.88
CA ASN A 273 7.92 24.69 5.27
C ASN A 273 9.36 25.12 5.67
N GLY A 274 10.36 24.58 4.98
CA GLY A 274 11.79 24.85 5.24
C GLY A 274 12.40 24.11 6.44
N LYS A 275 11.62 23.34 7.20
CA LYS A 275 12.10 22.53 8.34
C LYS A 275 12.27 21.08 7.92
N GLN A 276 13.31 20.41 8.41
CA GLN A 276 13.55 19.00 8.11
C GLN A 276 12.56 18.14 8.91
N LEU A 277 11.73 17.37 8.21
CA LEU A 277 10.83 16.38 8.79
C LEU A 277 11.60 15.09 9.10
N GLY A 278 12.43 14.66 8.16
CA GLY A 278 13.11 13.37 8.24
C GLY A 278 13.92 13.05 6.99
N TYR A 279 14.20 11.77 6.77
CA TYR A 279 14.81 11.27 5.55
C TYR A 279 14.34 9.85 5.20
N VAL A 280 14.53 9.49 3.93
CA VAL A 280 14.25 8.16 3.39
C VAL A 280 15.40 7.75 2.48
N TYR A 281 15.66 6.45 2.40
CA TYR A 281 16.58 5.89 1.40
C TYR A 281 15.79 5.54 0.15
N LEU A 282 16.21 6.09 -0.98
CA LEU A 282 15.69 5.70 -2.28
C LEU A 282 16.51 4.51 -2.79
N PRO A 283 15.87 3.48 -3.35
CA PRO A 283 16.54 2.33 -3.92
C PRO A 283 17.14 2.70 -5.27
N ARG A 284 17.79 1.71 -5.90
CA ARG A 284 18.16 1.83 -7.30
C ARG A 284 16.90 1.93 -8.16
N MET A 285 16.85 2.91 -9.06
CA MET A 285 15.69 3.16 -9.93
C MET A 285 16.16 3.35 -11.37
N ASP A 286 15.63 2.56 -12.30
CA ASP A 286 15.87 2.73 -13.73
C ASP A 286 14.78 3.59 -14.36
N VAL A 287 15.10 4.84 -14.71
CA VAL A 287 14.18 5.83 -15.28
C VAL A 287 14.29 5.78 -16.80
N ALA A 288 13.17 5.51 -17.47
CA ALA A 288 13.09 5.54 -18.93
C ALA A 288 13.08 7.00 -19.43
N GLY A 289 13.84 7.26 -20.49
CA GLY A 289 13.85 8.56 -21.14
C GLY A 289 12.58 8.82 -21.95
N HIS A 290 12.11 10.07 -21.95
CA HIS A 290 10.90 10.53 -22.63
C HIS A 290 9.62 9.74 -22.26
N ALA A 291 9.62 9.09 -21.10
CA ALA A 291 8.52 8.28 -20.62
C ALA A 291 8.29 8.51 -19.12
N THR A 292 7.16 8.03 -18.62
CA THR A 292 6.87 7.99 -17.18
C THR A 292 7.22 6.60 -16.66
N THR A 293 8.10 6.53 -15.67
CA THR A 293 8.42 5.28 -14.96
C THR A 293 7.80 5.30 -13.57
N GLN A 294 7.25 4.17 -13.15
CA GLN A 294 6.69 3.99 -11.81
C GLN A 294 7.60 3.11 -10.96
N PHE A 295 7.78 3.50 -9.72
CA PHE A 295 8.58 2.77 -8.73
C PHE A 295 7.78 2.58 -7.46
N THR A 296 7.97 1.42 -6.83
CA THR A 296 7.54 1.18 -5.46
C THR A 296 8.78 1.11 -4.59
N ASN A 297 8.82 1.92 -3.53
CA ASN A 297 9.88 1.92 -2.54
C ASN A 297 9.29 1.53 -1.19
N ASP A 298 9.64 0.34 -0.72
CA ASP A 298 9.39 -0.09 0.66
C ASP A 298 10.61 0.29 1.49
N ALA A 299 10.49 1.34 2.29
CA ALA A 299 11.59 1.91 3.05
C ALA A 299 11.11 2.46 4.40
N THR A 300 12.05 2.56 5.33
CA THR A 300 11.81 3.24 6.60
C THR A 300 11.90 4.75 6.42
N LEU A 301 10.86 5.47 6.87
CA LEU A 301 10.87 6.91 7.05
C LEU A 301 11.49 7.22 8.41
N TYR A 302 12.66 7.85 8.41
CA TYR A 302 13.37 8.29 9.61
C TYR A 302 12.96 9.71 9.94
N VAL A 303 12.07 9.89 10.90
CA VAL A 303 11.61 11.21 11.38
C VAL A 303 12.67 11.78 12.31
N THR A 304 13.28 12.89 11.92
CA THR A 304 14.34 13.57 12.70
C THR A 304 13.75 14.59 13.68
N ASP A 305 12.62 15.20 13.34
CA ASP A 305 11.93 16.16 14.18
C ASP A 305 10.46 15.76 14.32
N ARG A 306 10.11 15.29 15.52
CA ARG A 306 8.76 14.82 15.83
C ARG A 306 7.72 15.94 15.76
N ALA A 307 8.06 17.16 16.17
CA ALA A 307 7.13 18.28 16.14
C ALA A 307 6.83 18.72 14.70
N VAL A 308 7.82 18.65 13.81
CA VAL A 308 7.62 18.90 12.37
C VAL A 308 6.73 17.82 11.75
N PHE A 309 6.92 16.55 12.12
CA PHE A 309 6.05 15.46 11.67
C PHE A 309 4.61 15.61 12.18
N ASP A 310 4.42 15.99 13.44
CA ASP A 310 3.10 16.26 14.00
C ASP A 310 2.41 17.42 13.26
N GLY A 311 3.16 18.48 12.96
CA GLY A 311 2.69 19.60 12.13
C GLY A 311 2.33 19.17 10.71
N PHE A 312 3.07 18.24 10.12
CA PHE A 312 2.72 17.63 8.83
C PHE A 312 1.39 16.88 8.90
N GLY A 313 1.16 16.07 9.95
CA GLY A 313 -0.11 15.37 10.14
C GLY A 313 -1.30 16.33 10.26
N VAL A 314 -1.13 17.44 10.99
CA VAL A 314 -2.15 18.51 11.09
C VAL A 314 -2.37 19.19 9.74
N ASP A 315 -1.30 19.54 9.03
CA ASP A 315 -1.37 20.15 7.70
C ASP A 315 -2.11 19.27 6.69
N VAL A 316 -1.86 17.95 6.72
CA VAL A 316 -2.56 16.97 5.87
C VAL A 316 -4.06 16.93 6.19
N MET A 317 -4.45 17.07 7.45
CA MET A 317 -5.87 17.09 7.83
C MET A 317 -6.57 18.39 7.42
N LEU A 318 -5.91 19.55 7.64
CA LEU A 318 -6.55 20.85 7.51
C LEU A 318 -6.46 21.46 6.10
N LYS A 319 -5.36 21.23 5.37
CA LYS A 319 -5.09 21.90 4.08
C LYS A 319 -5.56 21.05 2.90
N ASP A 320 -5.84 21.71 1.79
CA ASP A 320 -6.18 21.06 0.51
C ASP A 320 -4.95 20.42 -0.14
N THR A 321 -3.80 21.09 -0.04
CA THR A 321 -2.52 20.61 -0.55
C THR A 321 -1.40 20.89 0.43
N VAL A 322 -0.45 19.96 0.52
CA VAL A 322 0.76 20.07 1.33
C VAL A 322 1.96 19.86 0.43
N SER A 323 2.93 20.77 0.47
CA SER A 323 4.16 20.70 -0.31
C SER A 323 5.29 20.12 0.53
N LEU A 324 5.92 19.06 0.03
CA LEU A 324 7.08 18.41 0.59
C LEU A 324 8.28 18.67 -0.33
N ASN A 325 9.39 19.12 0.24
CA ASN A 325 10.64 19.32 -0.51
C ASN A 325 11.62 18.20 -0.17
N MET A 326 11.96 17.38 -1.16
CA MET A 326 12.97 16.33 -1.02
C MET A 326 14.31 16.87 -1.51
N LYS A 327 15.34 16.81 -0.67
CA LYS A 327 16.69 17.26 -0.98
C LYS A 327 17.70 16.15 -0.74
N GLY A 328 18.71 16.05 -1.59
CA GLY A 328 19.74 15.02 -1.43
C GLY A 328 20.86 15.13 -2.44
N LYS A 329 21.81 14.19 -2.33
CA LYS A 329 22.85 13.95 -3.33
C LYS A 329 22.55 12.63 -4.02
N MET A 330 22.41 12.66 -5.34
CA MET A 330 22.15 11.49 -6.16
C MET A 330 23.34 11.18 -7.06
N ASP A 331 23.58 9.88 -7.21
CA ASP A 331 24.49 9.37 -8.22
C ASP A 331 23.64 8.79 -9.37
N VAL A 332 23.88 9.26 -10.59
CA VAL A 332 23.10 8.86 -11.77
C VAL A 332 24.02 8.23 -12.79
N LYS A 333 23.66 7.03 -13.26
CA LYS A 333 24.36 6.31 -14.32
C LYS A 333 23.62 6.47 -15.64
N GLY A 334 24.30 7.05 -16.64
CA GLY A 334 23.78 7.23 -18.00
C GLY A 334 24.90 7.01 -19.02
N LEU A 335 24.60 6.37 -20.14
CA LEU A 335 25.58 6.05 -21.21
C LEU A 335 26.83 5.30 -20.68
N GLY A 336 26.66 4.44 -19.67
CA GLY A 336 27.76 3.69 -19.05
C GLY A 336 28.62 4.49 -18.06
N ILE A 337 28.44 5.81 -17.94
CA ILE A 337 29.18 6.69 -17.04
C ILE A 337 28.32 6.98 -15.80
N THR A 338 28.94 7.02 -14.61
CA THR A 338 28.27 7.39 -13.36
C THR A 338 28.65 8.82 -12.97
N PHE A 339 27.66 9.71 -12.95
CA PHE A 339 27.79 11.08 -12.49
C PHE A 339 27.46 11.14 -11.00
N LYS A 340 28.46 11.46 -10.18
CA LYS A 340 28.32 11.45 -8.72
C LYS A 340 27.93 12.80 -8.14
N GLY A 341 27.23 12.78 -7.02
CA GLY A 341 26.96 13.97 -6.19
C GLY A 341 26.17 15.05 -6.93
N LEU A 342 25.23 14.64 -7.77
CA LEU A 342 24.26 15.55 -8.38
C LEU A 342 23.28 16.05 -7.32
N ASN A 343 22.87 17.30 -7.41
CA ASN A 343 21.90 17.88 -6.49
C ASN A 343 20.50 17.37 -6.85
N PHE A 344 19.82 16.77 -5.89
CA PHE A 344 18.40 16.51 -5.97
C PHE A 344 17.69 17.52 -5.08
N ASP A 345 16.80 18.32 -5.68
CA ASP A 345 15.92 19.25 -4.96
C ASP A 345 14.58 19.26 -5.70
N LYS A 346 13.59 18.56 -5.13
CA LYS A 346 12.28 18.39 -5.75
C LYS A 346 11.17 18.71 -4.76
N SER A 347 10.26 19.56 -5.20
CA SER A 347 9.01 19.80 -4.49
C SER A 347 7.95 18.84 -5.02
N VAL A 348 7.29 18.15 -4.11
CA VAL A 348 6.16 17.25 -4.37
C VAL A 348 4.96 17.81 -3.63
N SER A 349 3.87 18.02 -4.35
CA SER A 349 2.59 18.40 -3.76
C SER A 349 1.76 17.15 -3.52
N ILE A 350 1.20 17.02 -2.33
CA ILE A 350 0.25 15.97 -1.97
C ILE A 350 -1.10 16.59 -1.62
N SER A 351 -2.19 15.93 -1.97
CA SER A 351 -3.53 16.35 -1.54
C SER A 351 -3.72 16.04 -0.06
N GLY A 352 -4.29 16.99 0.69
CA GLY A 352 -4.76 16.79 2.05
C GLY A 352 -6.27 16.55 2.11
N PHE A 353 -6.81 16.42 3.32
CA PHE A 353 -8.24 16.19 3.57
C PHE A 353 -9.07 17.47 3.47
N ASN A 354 -8.43 18.66 3.41
CA ASN A 354 -9.10 19.96 3.37
C ASN A 354 -10.17 20.11 4.46
N ASN A 355 -9.86 19.66 5.67
CA ASN A 355 -10.77 19.62 6.82
C ASN A 355 -12.11 18.93 6.52
N PHE A 356 -12.08 17.90 5.65
CA PHE A 356 -13.25 17.16 5.19
C PHE A 356 -14.36 18.04 4.58
N THR A 357 -14.07 19.31 4.24
CA THR A 357 -15.08 20.26 3.74
C THR A 357 -15.58 19.91 2.35
N LYS A 358 -14.72 19.28 1.53
CA LYS A 358 -15.05 18.80 0.19
C LYS A 358 -15.65 17.39 0.21
N VAL A 359 -15.65 16.74 1.36
CA VAL A 359 -15.90 15.30 1.48
C VAL A 359 -16.70 15.04 2.75
N MET A 360 -18.02 15.07 2.59
CA MET A 360 -18.96 14.74 3.65
C MET A 360 -18.83 13.25 3.99
N GLY A 361 -18.62 12.92 5.26
CA GLY A 361 -18.76 11.55 5.72
C GLY A 361 -20.23 11.14 5.59
N LYS A 362 -20.50 10.10 4.80
CA LYS A 362 -21.85 9.55 4.70
C LYS A 362 -22.02 8.48 5.78
N SER A 363 -22.95 8.67 6.72
CA SER A 363 -23.36 7.54 7.56
C SER A 363 -24.10 6.56 6.68
N THR A 364 -23.59 5.33 6.60
CA THR A 364 -24.17 4.29 5.76
C THR A 364 -25.03 3.33 6.54
N THR A 365 -24.91 3.33 7.87
CA THR A 365 -25.90 2.66 8.73
C THR A 365 -26.62 3.69 9.58
N SER A 366 -27.92 3.44 9.72
CA SER A 366 -28.78 4.12 10.67
C SER A 366 -28.21 3.94 12.07
N ILE A 367 -28.22 5.00 12.88
CA ILE A 367 -27.80 4.88 14.28
C ILE A 367 -28.79 3.93 14.98
N GLN A 368 -28.34 2.72 15.30
CA GLN A 368 -29.15 1.75 16.03
C GLN A 368 -28.95 1.97 17.51
N PHE A 369 -30.00 2.40 18.21
CA PHE A 369 -29.93 2.63 19.65
C PHE A 369 -30.12 1.32 20.44
N PHE A 370 -29.32 1.13 21.47
CA PHE A 370 -29.39 -0.04 22.36
C PHE A 370 -29.15 0.37 23.83
N PRO A 371 -29.64 -0.41 24.80
CA PRO A 371 -29.28 -0.21 26.20
C PRO A 371 -27.79 -0.52 26.42
N PRO A 372 -27.02 0.38 27.06
CA PRO A 372 -25.58 0.15 27.27
C PRO A 372 -25.32 -1.04 28.19
N ASP A 373 -24.18 -1.71 27.99
CA ASP A 373 -23.64 -2.58 29.02
C ASP A 373 -23.22 -1.79 30.27
N ALA A 374 -22.96 -2.51 31.38
CA ALA A 374 -22.64 -1.88 32.65
C ALA A 374 -21.34 -1.06 32.64
N GLU A 375 -20.35 -1.45 31.84
CA GLU A 375 -19.05 -0.78 31.78
C GLU A 375 -19.12 0.53 30.99
N LEU A 376 -19.78 0.51 29.84
CA LEU A 376 -20.06 1.69 29.03
C LEU A 376 -20.93 2.69 29.78
N LYS A 377 -21.94 2.18 30.51
CA LYS A 377 -22.78 3.00 31.39
C LYS A 377 -21.94 3.67 32.47
N LYS A 378 -21.01 2.95 33.11
CA LYS A 378 -20.12 3.54 34.11
C LYS A 378 -19.25 4.65 33.51
N LYS A 379 -18.62 4.37 32.36
CA LYS A 379 -17.67 5.28 31.72
C LYS A 379 -18.29 6.55 31.16
N TYR A 380 -19.45 6.46 30.51
CA TYR A 380 -20.01 7.58 29.74
C TYR A 380 -21.32 8.15 30.29
N TRP A 381 -21.89 7.56 31.35
CA TRP A 381 -23.14 8.01 31.95
C TRP A 381 -23.02 8.30 33.46
N THR A 382 -22.74 7.32 34.31
CA THR A 382 -22.91 7.50 35.77
C THR A 382 -21.96 8.52 36.39
N ASP A 383 -20.78 8.68 35.81
CA ASP A 383 -19.71 9.50 36.39
C ASP A 383 -19.57 10.86 35.68
N VAL A 384 -20.51 11.22 34.80
CA VAL A 384 -20.49 12.48 34.03
C VAL A 384 -21.47 13.50 34.63
N PRO A 385 -20.98 14.58 35.29
CA PRO A 385 -21.84 15.58 35.90
C PRO A 385 -22.81 16.22 34.89
N GLY A 386 -24.09 16.30 35.28
CA GLY A 386 -25.15 16.96 34.48
C GLY A 386 -25.81 16.09 33.41
N VAL A 387 -25.38 14.84 33.20
CA VAL A 387 -26.03 13.90 32.28
C VAL A 387 -27.23 13.25 32.95
N ILE A 388 -28.42 13.49 32.39
CA ILE A 388 -29.70 12.97 32.89
C ILE A 388 -30.00 11.62 32.25
N GLN A 389 -29.67 11.50 30.96
CA GLN A 389 -29.86 10.27 30.19
C GLN A 389 -28.75 10.18 29.14
N ALA A 390 -28.34 8.96 28.81
CA ALA A 390 -27.46 8.69 27.68
C ALA A 390 -28.11 7.69 26.73
N GLN A 391 -28.02 7.94 25.43
CA GLN A 391 -28.41 7.00 24.39
C GLN A 391 -27.16 6.48 23.69
N PHE A 392 -27.07 5.16 23.59
CA PHE A 392 -25.94 4.48 22.95
C PHE A 392 -26.42 3.93 21.62
N GLY A 393 -25.61 4.08 20.59
CA GLY A 393 -25.87 3.46 19.31
C GLY A 393 -24.62 3.08 18.55
N TYR A 394 -24.77 2.18 17.58
CA TYR A 394 -23.73 1.90 16.61
C TYR A 394 -24.02 2.62 15.30
N SER A 395 -22.97 3.17 14.69
CA SER A 395 -23.01 3.79 13.38
C SER A 395 -21.81 3.34 12.56
N GLY A 396 -22.03 3.13 11.28
CA GLY A 396 -21.03 2.92 10.26
C GLY A 396 -20.91 4.20 9.47
N VAL A 397 -19.71 4.78 9.48
CA VAL A 397 -19.41 6.01 8.75
C VAL A 397 -18.45 5.68 7.64
N GLU A 398 -18.80 6.03 6.42
CA GLU A 398 -17.85 6.03 5.32
C GLU A 398 -17.06 7.33 5.33
N VAL A 399 -15.75 7.20 5.54
CA VAL A 399 -14.78 8.28 5.55
C VAL A 399 -14.03 8.27 4.21
N PRO A 400 -14.34 9.19 3.30
CA PRO A 400 -13.57 9.38 2.07
C PRO A 400 -12.15 9.85 2.37
N ASN A 401 -11.15 9.25 1.73
CA ASN A 401 -9.77 9.70 1.75
C ASN A 401 -9.34 10.16 0.35
N PRO A 402 -9.39 11.48 0.05
CA PRO A 402 -8.97 12.01 -1.25
C PRO A 402 -7.45 12.05 -1.42
N THR A 403 -6.68 11.78 -0.35
CA THR A 403 -5.23 11.93 -0.34
C THR A 403 -4.53 10.76 -1.02
N VAL A 404 -3.24 10.94 -1.30
CA VAL A 404 -2.34 9.84 -1.69
C VAL A 404 -1.81 9.07 -0.48
N ILE A 405 -2.20 9.45 0.74
CA ILE A 405 -1.68 8.87 1.98
C ILE A 405 -2.59 7.75 2.47
N THR A 406 -2.01 6.58 2.68
CA THR A 406 -2.63 5.47 3.39
C THR A 406 -2.11 5.45 4.83
N ILE A 407 -3.02 5.49 5.79
CA ILE A 407 -2.74 5.29 7.21
C ILE A 407 -3.45 4.00 7.62
N PRO A 408 -2.77 2.85 7.60
CA PRO A 408 -3.41 1.56 7.84
C PRO A 408 -3.93 1.45 9.27
N HIS A 409 -3.26 2.07 10.26
CA HIS A 409 -3.65 2.01 11.66
C HIS A 409 -3.69 3.43 12.26
N VAL A 410 -4.78 4.16 12.03
CA VAL A 410 -5.04 5.42 12.76
C VAL A 410 -5.32 5.15 14.23
N GLY A 411 -5.81 3.95 14.57
CA GLY A 411 -6.21 3.56 15.93
C GLY A 411 -7.69 3.81 16.22
N ASN A 412 -8.10 3.64 17.47
CA ASN A 412 -9.47 3.93 17.93
C ASN A 412 -9.65 5.43 18.07
N VAL A 413 -10.16 6.08 17.03
CA VAL A 413 -10.47 7.50 17.02
C VAL A 413 -11.63 7.79 17.96
N THR A 414 -11.43 8.72 18.89
CA THR A 414 -12.50 9.30 19.70
C THR A 414 -12.70 10.74 19.26
N GLY A 415 -13.96 11.19 19.20
CA GLY A 415 -14.29 12.58 18.90
C GLY A 415 -15.58 13.03 19.54
N ASP A 416 -15.67 14.32 19.80
CA ASP A 416 -16.86 14.98 20.32
C ASP A 416 -17.83 15.26 19.17
N LEU A 417 -19.12 15.04 19.42
CA LEU A 417 -20.19 15.28 18.46
C LEU A 417 -20.88 16.60 18.79
N TYR A 418 -21.07 17.42 17.76
CA TYR A 418 -21.75 18.71 17.85
C TYR A 418 -22.95 18.75 16.91
N TYR A 419 -24.05 19.32 17.39
CA TYR A 419 -25.18 19.72 16.56
C TYR A 419 -25.39 21.22 16.70
N LYS A 420 -25.36 21.96 15.59
CA LYS A 420 -25.41 23.44 15.57
C LYS A 420 -24.42 24.06 16.57
N ASN A 421 -23.17 23.59 16.57
CA ASN A 421 -22.10 24.00 17.49
C ASN A 421 -22.35 23.72 18.98
N THR A 422 -23.37 22.96 19.34
CA THR A 422 -23.60 22.52 20.73
C THR A 422 -23.13 21.08 20.90
N PRO A 423 -22.31 20.76 21.92
CA PRO A 423 -21.89 19.39 22.17
C PRO A 423 -23.10 18.52 22.54
N VAL A 424 -23.29 17.42 21.82
CA VAL A 424 -24.42 16.49 22.01
C VAL A 424 -23.96 15.09 22.42
N GLY A 425 -22.68 14.77 22.27
CA GLY A 425 -22.21 13.42 22.57
C GLY A 425 -20.76 13.17 22.20
N VAL A 426 -20.40 11.89 22.19
CA VAL A 426 -19.08 11.38 21.84
C VAL A 426 -19.23 10.23 20.84
N SER A 427 -18.33 10.16 19.87
CA SER A 427 -18.16 9.04 18.95
C SER A 427 -16.84 8.34 19.23
N VAL A 428 -16.85 7.01 19.27
CA VAL A 428 -15.66 6.17 19.51
C VAL A 428 -15.59 5.10 18.44
N ALA A 429 -14.55 5.12 17.63
CA ALA A 429 -14.30 4.07 16.65
C ALA A 429 -14.02 2.74 17.35
N VAL A 430 -14.63 1.67 16.81
CA VAL A 430 -14.54 0.30 17.30
C VAL A 430 -13.71 -0.50 16.31
N ASN A 431 -12.75 -1.29 16.80
CA ASN A 431 -11.84 -2.13 16.00
C ASN A 431 -10.81 -1.37 15.16
N GLY A 432 -10.41 -0.18 15.61
CA GLY A 432 -9.43 0.65 14.91
C GLY A 432 -10.00 1.34 13.67
N THR A 433 -9.25 2.30 13.16
CA THR A 433 -9.58 3.03 11.93
C THR A 433 -8.40 2.92 10.98
N SER A 434 -8.70 2.62 9.72
CA SER A 434 -7.75 2.65 8.62
C SER A 434 -8.23 3.71 7.63
N LEU A 435 -7.31 4.50 7.09
CA LEU A 435 -7.59 5.44 6.00
C LEU A 435 -6.80 4.99 4.78
N ILE A 436 -7.48 4.50 3.75
CA ILE A 436 -6.83 3.99 2.53
C ILE A 436 -6.80 5.09 1.48
N ALA A 437 -5.64 5.37 0.90
CA ALA A 437 -5.47 6.43 -0.10
C ALA A 437 -6.46 6.28 -1.26
N LYS A 438 -7.03 7.40 -1.72
CA LYS A 438 -7.98 7.47 -2.85
C LYS A 438 -9.16 6.50 -2.74
N SER A 439 -9.56 6.14 -1.52
CA SER A 439 -10.61 5.15 -1.26
C SER A 439 -11.59 5.63 -0.18
N MET A 440 -12.72 4.95 -0.09
CA MET A 440 -13.69 5.08 1.00
C MET A 440 -13.30 4.10 2.10
N SER A 441 -13.16 4.60 3.33
CA SER A 441 -12.86 3.78 4.50
C SER A 441 -14.10 3.64 5.36
N TYR A 442 -14.47 2.41 5.74
CA TYR A 442 -15.62 2.18 6.60
C TYR A 442 -15.19 2.14 8.06
N VAL A 443 -15.74 3.02 8.89
CA VAL A 443 -15.45 3.12 10.31
C VAL A 443 -16.69 2.79 11.10
N LYS A 444 -16.63 1.69 11.87
CA LYS A 444 -17.66 1.37 12.86
C LYS A 444 -17.41 2.22 14.10
N ASN A 445 -18.42 2.96 14.51
CA ASN A 445 -18.39 3.85 15.67
C ASN A 445 -19.47 3.44 16.67
N MET A 446 -19.14 3.56 17.94
CA MET A 446 -20.11 3.67 19.01
C MET A 446 -20.36 5.15 19.27
N VAL A 447 -21.62 5.55 19.16
CA VAL A 447 -22.09 6.90 19.40
C VAL A 447 -22.80 6.95 20.73
N VAL A 448 -22.42 7.91 21.58
CA VAL A 448 -23.05 8.17 22.87
C VAL A 448 -23.60 9.58 22.87
N ILE A 449 -24.92 9.72 22.78
CA ILE A 449 -25.61 11.02 22.90
C ILE A 449 -25.92 11.28 24.37
N GLN A 450 -25.39 12.38 24.91
CA GLN A 450 -25.59 12.79 26.29
C GLN A 450 -26.71 13.82 26.38
N ILE A 451 -27.78 13.46 27.09
CA ILE A 451 -28.93 14.32 27.33
C ILE A 451 -28.74 15.03 28.67
N ARG A 452 -28.63 16.35 28.59
CA ARG A 452 -28.52 17.28 29.73
C ARG A 452 -29.71 18.24 29.68
N ASN A 453 -29.97 18.95 30.78
CA ASN A 453 -31.03 19.97 30.79
C ASN A 453 -30.83 21.01 29.67
N GLU A 454 -29.59 21.44 29.45
CA GLU A 454 -29.24 22.40 28.40
C GLU A 454 -29.31 21.84 26.98
N THR A 455 -29.16 20.53 26.78
CA THR A 455 -29.18 19.90 25.45
C THR A 455 -30.52 19.24 25.11
N LEU A 456 -31.47 19.16 26.04
CA LEU A 456 -32.74 18.44 25.86
C LEU A 456 -33.53 18.94 24.64
N ASN A 457 -33.66 20.25 24.47
CA ASN A 457 -34.38 20.84 23.33
C ASN A 457 -33.70 20.49 21.99
N ILE A 458 -32.37 20.44 21.98
CA ILE A 458 -31.58 20.11 20.79
C ILE A 458 -31.71 18.62 20.45
N VAL A 459 -31.62 17.73 21.44
CA VAL A 459 -31.79 16.29 21.23
C VAL A 459 -33.21 15.99 20.75
N ASN A 460 -34.23 16.67 21.29
CA ASN A 460 -35.61 16.54 20.81
C ASN A 460 -35.78 17.04 19.37
N GLU A 461 -35.11 18.14 18.98
CA GLU A 461 -35.10 18.60 17.58
C GLU A 461 -34.47 17.55 16.67
N MET A 462 -33.30 17.01 17.04
CA MET A 462 -32.61 15.96 16.29
C MET A 462 -33.49 14.72 16.14
N ALA A 463 -34.10 14.25 17.22
CA ALA A 463 -35.00 13.11 17.21
C ALA A 463 -36.22 13.37 16.31
N GLY A 464 -36.84 14.55 16.42
CA GLY A 464 -37.96 14.94 15.56
C GLY A 464 -37.59 14.93 14.07
N LYS A 465 -36.40 15.42 13.72
CA LYS A 465 -35.88 15.38 12.35
C LYS A 465 -35.69 13.95 11.85
N LEU A 466 -34.98 13.11 12.62
CA LEU A 466 -34.76 11.71 12.25
C LEU A 466 -36.09 10.94 12.11
N LEU A 467 -37.04 11.15 13.03
CA LEU A 467 -38.38 10.53 12.97
C LEU A 467 -39.21 11.01 11.78
N SER A 468 -39.00 12.25 11.34
CA SER A 468 -39.64 12.82 10.13
C SER A 468 -38.95 12.42 8.81
N GLY A 469 -37.92 11.57 8.87
CA GLY A 469 -37.15 11.18 7.69
C GLY A 469 -36.12 12.22 7.22
N GLN A 470 -35.89 13.29 7.99
CA GLN A 470 -34.92 14.32 7.66
C GLN A 470 -33.51 13.93 8.12
N GLU A 471 -32.51 14.30 7.32
CA GLU A 471 -31.11 14.13 7.70
C GLU A 471 -30.71 15.09 8.83
N VAL A 472 -29.87 14.61 9.74
CA VAL A 472 -29.27 15.41 10.80
C VAL A 472 -27.76 15.47 10.56
N ILE A 473 -27.24 16.67 10.31
CA ILE A 473 -25.80 16.89 10.16
C ILE A 473 -25.19 17.07 11.55
N LEU A 474 -24.33 16.14 11.94
CA LEU A 474 -23.49 16.19 13.14
C LEU A 474 -22.06 16.53 12.75
N LEU A 475 -21.43 17.44 13.48
CA LEU A 475 -20.01 17.74 13.34
C LEU A 475 -19.22 16.87 14.33
N LEU A 476 -18.33 16.04 13.81
CA LEU A 476 -17.38 15.26 14.61
C LEU A 476 -16.06 16.04 14.74
N HIS A 477 -15.65 16.34 15.96
CA HIS A 477 -14.33 16.91 16.26
C HIS A 477 -13.48 15.84 16.93
N GLY A 478 -12.39 15.41 16.30
CA GLY A 478 -11.50 14.41 16.89
C GLY A 478 -10.83 14.92 18.18
N THR A 479 -10.73 14.07 19.19
CA THR A 479 -10.14 14.41 20.50
C THR A 479 -8.95 13.54 20.85
N SER A 480 -8.96 12.25 20.48
CA SER A 480 -7.87 11.32 20.76
C SER A 480 -7.88 10.12 19.82
N THR A 481 -6.77 9.40 19.78
CA THR A 481 -6.67 8.09 19.14
C THR A 481 -5.75 7.17 19.95
N SER A 482 -5.96 5.87 19.86
CA SER A 482 -5.05 4.88 20.44
C SER A 482 -3.68 4.83 19.76
N ASN A 483 -3.53 5.35 18.54
CA ASN A 483 -2.21 5.52 17.91
C ASN A 483 -1.65 6.91 18.23
N SER A 484 -0.68 6.97 19.15
CA SER A 484 -0.05 8.22 19.58
C SER A 484 0.60 8.98 18.41
N ILE A 485 1.01 8.30 17.33
CA ILE A 485 1.60 8.94 16.15
C ILE A 485 0.63 9.95 15.53
N TRP A 486 -0.66 9.64 15.51
CA TRP A 486 -1.68 10.41 14.80
C TRP A 486 -2.51 11.30 15.71
N THR A 487 -2.18 11.39 17.00
CA THR A 487 -2.98 12.12 17.99
C THR A 487 -3.20 13.59 17.61
N ASN A 488 -2.14 14.29 17.18
CA ASN A 488 -2.26 15.71 16.81
C ASN A 488 -3.06 15.90 15.52
N ALA A 489 -2.88 15.03 14.54
CA ALA A 489 -3.69 15.03 13.32
C ALA A 489 -5.18 14.80 13.64
N VAL A 490 -5.50 13.78 14.45
CA VAL A 490 -6.87 13.48 14.87
C VAL A 490 -7.48 14.64 15.66
N LYS A 491 -6.73 15.30 16.55
CA LYS A 491 -7.23 16.48 17.29
C LYS A 491 -7.56 17.68 16.40
N SER A 492 -6.94 17.77 15.23
CA SER A 492 -7.23 18.81 14.24
C SER A 492 -8.37 18.46 13.29
N MET A 493 -8.91 17.24 13.36
CA MET A 493 -9.97 16.77 12.48
C MET A 493 -11.31 17.40 12.84
N TYR A 494 -11.94 18.05 11.87
CA TYR A 494 -13.35 18.41 11.91
C TYR A 494 -14.06 17.78 10.70
N MET A 495 -15.02 16.89 10.96
CA MET A 495 -15.70 16.14 9.90
C MET A 495 -17.22 16.29 10.03
N PRO A 496 -17.92 16.87 9.04
CA PRO A 496 -19.36 16.80 8.98
C PRO A 496 -19.80 15.36 8.65
N THR A 497 -20.81 14.88 9.38
CA THR A 497 -21.36 13.53 9.26
C THR A 497 -22.89 13.62 9.18
N ASN A 498 -23.50 12.89 8.26
CA ASN A 498 -24.97 12.87 8.13
C ASN A 498 -25.52 11.66 8.88
N ALA A 499 -26.33 11.86 9.91
CA ALA A 499 -27.15 10.81 10.49
C ALA A 499 -28.43 10.63 9.66
N THR A 500 -28.63 9.41 9.16
CA THR A 500 -29.81 9.02 8.39
C THR A 500 -30.81 8.25 9.25
N PRO A 501 -32.11 8.34 8.94
CA PRO A 501 -33.13 7.54 9.63
C PRO A 501 -32.86 6.02 9.50
N PRO A 502 -33.41 5.19 10.40
CA PRO A 502 -33.58 3.76 10.15
C PRO A 502 -34.25 3.56 8.79
N ALA A 503 -33.66 2.73 7.92
CA ALA A 503 -34.39 2.25 6.76
C ALA A 503 -35.68 1.58 7.29
N SER A 504 -36.85 2.00 6.81
CA SER A 504 -38.11 1.39 7.19
C SER A 504 -38.09 -0.07 6.72
N SER A 505 -37.87 -0.99 7.67
CA SER A 505 -37.91 -2.44 7.46
C SER A 505 -39.32 -2.91 7.14
#